data_AF-A0A2B8BNH5-F1
#
_entry.id   AF-A0A2B8BNH5-F1
#
_cell.length_a   1.000
_cell.length_b   1.000
_cell.length_c   1.000
_cell.angle_alpha   90.00
_cell.angle_beta   90.00
_cell.angle_gamma   90.00
#
_symmetry.space_group_name_H-M   'P 1'
#
loop_
_entity.id
_entity.type
_entity.pdbx_description
1 polymer ?
#
loop_
_entity_poly.entity_id
_entity_poly.type
_entity_poly.pdbx_seq_one_letter_code
_entity_poly.pdbx_strand_id
1 'polypeptide(L)'
;MTGAADAPGGPSAPPVQLKIPGDLSFADFKAMSARMEKVMDYHLARGNFIRQSMESLRSQFGFEGEGEAAGNVSLSGEIGKVVERQAVSRGIAMPEKSQEVKDWEAERQSEASVPPEGWDKSSLITLFLPGSQGTDDKQVEIWLDNRAFDKLGKMSADEVKAGLVDMLNGPDAAASQAAVDDGAFGAAMRADSEHHSEFQKSKARLGFFDPEQGTSAQPWLMIQSRSEPGYVQENAGKLVDTVMSILKEGAAGRTAG
;
A
#
# COMPACT_ATOMS: atom_id res chain seq x y z
N MET A 1 58.04 15.91 59.04
CA MET A 1 57.71 16.19 57.63
C MET A 1 56.85 15.07 57.12
N THR A 2 55.75 15.46 56.49
CA THR A 2 54.65 14.69 55.89
C THR A 2 55.08 13.82 54.72
N GLY A 3 54.35 12.73 54.48
CA GLY A 3 54.36 12.01 53.20
C GLY A 3 53.93 10.55 53.35
N ALA A 4 52.62 10.29 53.28
CA ALA A 4 52.04 8.96 53.32
C ALA A 4 52.52 8.09 52.15
N ALA A 5 52.82 6.83 52.44
CA ALA A 5 53.20 5.81 51.48
C ALA A 5 51.97 5.30 50.70
N ASP A 6 52.11 5.26 49.38
CA ASP A 6 51.18 4.59 48.47
C ASP A 6 51.08 3.10 48.81
N ALA A 7 49.85 2.64 49.05
CA ALA A 7 49.54 1.22 49.19
C ALA A 7 49.39 0.57 47.80
N PRO A 8 49.82 -0.69 47.62
CA PRO A 8 49.86 -1.34 46.33
C PRO A 8 48.50 -1.93 45.94
N GLY A 9 48.20 -1.87 44.64
CA GLY A 9 47.32 -2.77 43.88
C GLY A 9 46.17 -3.45 44.63
N GLY A 10 45.02 -2.80 44.71
CA GLY A 10 43.76 -3.52 44.84
C GLY A 10 43.47 -4.28 43.54
N PRO A 11 43.00 -5.53 43.57
CA PRO A 11 42.67 -6.25 42.35
C PRO A 11 41.58 -5.49 41.60
N SER A 12 41.83 -5.12 40.35
CA SER A 12 40.79 -4.62 39.47
C SER A 12 39.67 -5.65 39.46
N ALA A 13 38.46 -5.24 39.85
CA ALA A 13 37.29 -6.10 39.71
C ALA A 13 37.30 -6.67 38.28
N PRO A 14 37.17 -8.00 38.10
CA PRO A 14 37.11 -8.56 36.76
C PRO A 14 35.98 -7.87 35.99
N PRO A 15 36.15 -7.60 34.69
CA PRO A 15 35.11 -6.97 33.90
C PRO A 15 33.80 -7.74 34.09
N VAL A 16 32.72 -7.01 34.35
CA VAL A 16 31.39 -7.59 34.53
C VAL A 16 31.05 -8.37 33.27
N GLN A 17 31.17 -9.69 33.33
CA GLN A 17 30.67 -10.57 32.29
C GLN A 17 29.14 -10.50 32.35
N LEU A 18 28.54 -9.85 31.35
CA LEU A 18 27.12 -9.98 31.05
C LEU A 18 26.82 -11.48 30.87
N LYS A 19 26.23 -12.10 31.90
CA LYS A 19 25.73 -13.47 31.82
C LYS A 19 24.51 -13.47 30.90
N ILE A 20 24.72 -13.80 29.64
CA ILE A 20 23.63 -14.15 28.71
C ILE A 20 23.09 -15.51 29.16
N PRO A 21 21.81 -15.66 29.51
CA PRO A 21 21.24 -16.95 29.86
C PRO A 21 21.24 -17.87 28.63
N GLY A 22 21.90 -19.04 28.74
CA GLY A 22 22.00 -20.05 27.68
C GLY A 22 23.34 -19.99 26.95
N ASP A 23 24.09 -21.10 26.96
CA ASP A 23 25.39 -21.24 26.28
C ASP A 23 25.21 -21.20 24.76
N LEU A 24 25.06 -20.02 24.18
CA LEU A 24 25.24 -19.80 22.75
C LEU A 24 26.72 -20.00 22.44
N SER A 25 27.07 -21.07 21.71
CA SER A 25 28.44 -21.27 21.28
C SER A 25 28.84 -20.19 20.28
N PHE A 26 30.14 -19.94 20.12
CA PHE A 26 30.63 -19.03 19.08
C PHE A 26 30.21 -19.47 17.67
N ALA A 27 30.03 -20.79 17.44
CA ALA A 27 29.49 -21.32 16.20
C ALA A 27 28.02 -20.92 16.00
N ASP A 28 27.21 -20.95 17.05
CA ASP A 28 25.81 -20.54 17.01
C ASP A 28 25.69 -19.02 16.77
N PHE A 29 26.55 -18.22 17.41
CA PHE A 29 26.63 -16.78 17.15
C PHE A 29 26.98 -16.48 15.69
N LYS A 30 27.97 -17.18 15.13
CA LYS A 30 28.38 -17.00 13.72
C LYS A 30 27.27 -17.40 12.75
N ALA A 31 26.58 -18.51 13.02
CA ALA A 31 25.44 -18.95 12.22
C ALA A 31 24.27 -17.95 12.29
N MET A 32 23.97 -17.43 13.47
CA MET A 32 22.96 -16.39 13.66
C MET A 32 23.32 -15.09 12.93
N SER A 33 24.58 -14.65 13.01
CA SER A 33 25.06 -13.45 12.30
C SER A 33 24.93 -13.59 10.78
N ALA A 34 25.33 -14.74 10.22
CA ALA A 34 25.19 -15.00 8.78
C ALA A 34 23.72 -15.08 8.34
N ARG A 35 22.85 -15.64 9.18
CA ARG A 35 21.39 -15.62 8.96
C ARG A 35 20.86 -14.19 8.93
N MET A 36 21.27 -13.34 9.88
CA MET A 36 20.79 -11.94 9.94
C MET A 36 21.29 -11.10 8.78
N GLU A 37 22.51 -11.33 8.30
CA GLU A 37 23.03 -10.68 7.09
C GLU A 37 22.12 -10.95 5.88
N LYS A 38 21.76 -12.21 5.63
CA LYS A 38 20.82 -12.58 4.56
C LYS A 38 19.43 -11.92 4.71
N VAL A 39 18.93 -11.81 5.94
CA VAL A 39 17.66 -11.15 6.24
C VAL A 39 17.74 -9.66 5.92
N MET A 40 18.80 -8.99 6.37
CA MET A 40 19.02 -7.57 6.09
C MET A 40 19.18 -7.29 4.60
N ASP A 41 19.97 -8.10 3.90
CA ASP A 41 20.18 -7.98 2.44
C ASP A 41 18.87 -8.10 1.68
N TYR A 42 18.04 -9.08 2.04
CA TYR A 42 16.72 -9.25 1.45
C TYR A 42 15.83 -8.03 1.70
N HIS A 43 15.75 -7.52 2.93
CA HIS A 43 14.90 -6.37 3.24
C HIS A 43 15.39 -5.07 2.61
N LEU A 44 16.70 -4.87 2.46
CA LEU A 44 17.28 -3.76 1.70
C LEU A 44 16.92 -3.86 0.21
N ALA A 45 17.08 -5.03 -0.39
CA ALA A 45 16.68 -5.27 -1.77
C ALA A 45 15.17 -5.09 -1.98
N ARG A 46 14.36 -5.56 -1.02
CA ARG A 46 12.90 -5.41 -1.04
C ARG A 46 12.49 -3.94 -0.91
N GLY A 47 13.13 -3.17 -0.04
CA GLY A 47 12.93 -1.72 0.08
C GLY A 47 13.24 -1.00 -1.24
N ASN A 48 14.34 -1.36 -1.90
CA ASN A 48 14.69 -0.82 -3.21
C ASN A 48 13.68 -1.18 -4.31
N PHE A 49 13.19 -2.42 -4.32
CA PHE A 49 12.14 -2.85 -5.24
C PHE A 49 10.84 -2.07 -5.02
N ILE A 50 10.41 -1.89 -3.77
CA ILE A 50 9.21 -1.11 -3.43
C ILE A 50 9.38 0.34 -3.88
N ARG A 51 10.52 0.96 -3.59
CA ARG A 51 10.82 2.34 -4.00
C ARG A 51 10.70 2.50 -5.52
N GLN A 52 11.35 1.63 -6.31
CA GLN A 52 11.26 1.67 -7.77
C GLN A 52 9.85 1.43 -8.29
N SER A 53 9.10 0.52 -7.66
CA SER A 53 7.70 0.25 -7.99
C SER A 53 6.82 1.49 -7.78
N MET A 54 7.00 2.19 -6.65
CA MET A 54 6.28 3.42 -6.33
C MET A 54 6.69 4.60 -7.20
N GLU A 55 7.96 4.73 -7.57
CA GLU A 55 8.45 5.73 -8.54
C GLU A 55 7.80 5.53 -9.91
N SER A 56 7.78 4.28 -10.41
CA SER A 56 7.11 3.92 -11.65
C SER A 56 5.60 4.21 -11.59
N LEU A 57 4.96 3.88 -10.47
CA LEU A 57 3.54 4.17 -10.26
C LEU A 57 3.24 5.68 -10.24
N ARG A 58 4.04 6.48 -9.53
CA ARG A 58 3.92 7.95 -9.49
C ARG A 58 3.99 8.54 -10.89
N SER A 59 4.96 8.09 -11.71
CA SER A 59 5.07 8.54 -13.11
C SER A 59 3.85 8.17 -13.95
N GLN A 60 3.26 6.98 -13.76
CA GLN A 60 2.01 6.60 -14.44
C GLN A 60 0.81 7.50 -14.10
N PHE A 61 0.80 8.13 -12.91
CA PHE A 61 -0.19 9.14 -12.52
C PHE A 61 0.24 10.58 -12.87
N GLY A 62 1.37 10.76 -13.57
CA GLY A 62 1.89 12.06 -14.01
C GLY A 62 2.63 12.85 -12.93
N PHE A 63 3.05 12.21 -11.84
CA PHE A 63 3.77 12.85 -10.74
C PHE A 63 5.28 12.72 -10.92
N GLU A 64 5.84 13.47 -11.87
CA GLU A 64 7.27 13.46 -12.22
C GLU A 64 8.10 14.54 -11.50
N GLY A 65 7.43 15.44 -10.77
CA GLY A 65 8.08 16.52 -10.02
C GLY A 65 8.84 16.05 -8.76
N GLU A 66 9.80 16.87 -8.33
CA GLU A 66 10.52 16.75 -7.06
C GLU A 66 10.04 17.80 -6.04
N GLY A 67 10.31 17.58 -4.75
CA GLY A 67 10.01 18.54 -3.67
C GLY A 67 8.52 18.78 -3.47
N GLU A 68 8.11 20.03 -3.22
CA GLU A 68 6.68 20.39 -3.01
C GLU A 68 5.81 20.22 -4.27
N ALA A 69 6.44 20.17 -5.44
CA ALA A 69 5.79 19.87 -6.71
C ALA A 69 5.61 18.36 -6.95
N ALA A 70 6.19 17.52 -6.08
CA ALA A 70 6.03 16.08 -6.13
C ALA A 70 4.64 15.69 -5.61
N GLY A 71 3.72 15.35 -6.51
CA GLY A 71 2.58 14.51 -6.14
C GLY A 71 3.07 13.14 -5.67
N ASN A 72 2.28 12.45 -4.84
CA ASN A 72 2.63 11.14 -4.29
C ASN A 72 1.46 10.14 -4.38
N VAL A 73 1.75 8.86 -4.20
CA VAL A 73 0.78 7.78 -4.24
C VAL A 73 0.95 6.90 -3.00
N SER A 74 -0.15 6.55 -2.35
CA SER A 74 -0.20 5.49 -1.34
C SER A 74 -1.12 4.37 -1.80
N LEU A 75 -0.83 3.15 -1.35
CA LEU A 75 -1.56 1.94 -1.70
C LEU A 75 -1.99 1.21 -0.44
N SER A 76 -3.24 0.77 -0.41
CA SER A 76 -3.79 -0.06 0.65
C SER A 76 -4.57 -1.24 0.06
N GLY A 77 -4.48 -2.40 0.71
CA GLY A 77 -5.14 -3.64 0.25
C GLY A 77 -4.37 -4.39 -0.84
N GLU A 78 -5.09 -5.23 -1.58
CA GLU A 78 -4.52 -6.15 -2.59
C GLU A 78 -3.93 -5.45 -3.82
N ILE A 79 -4.29 -4.19 -4.10
CA ILE A 79 -3.72 -3.40 -5.20
C ILE A 79 -2.20 -3.26 -5.09
N GLY A 80 -1.65 -3.26 -3.86
CA GLY A 80 -0.20 -3.26 -3.64
C GLY A 80 0.47 -4.44 -4.34
N LYS A 81 -0.08 -5.65 -4.19
CA LYS A 81 0.46 -6.85 -4.85
C LYS A 81 0.27 -6.81 -6.37
N VAL A 82 -0.78 -6.15 -6.87
CA VAL A 82 -0.97 -5.94 -8.32
C VAL A 82 0.14 -5.05 -8.87
N VAL A 83 0.43 -3.93 -8.20
CA VAL A 83 1.51 -3.01 -8.57
C VAL A 83 2.88 -3.70 -8.53
N GLU A 84 3.13 -4.56 -7.55
CA GLU A 84 4.37 -5.35 -7.52
C GLU A 84 4.49 -6.29 -8.73
N ARG A 85 3.40 -6.98 -9.11
CA ARG A 85 3.40 -7.81 -10.31
C ARG A 85 3.58 -6.99 -11.59
N GLN A 86 3.00 -5.79 -11.64
CA GLN A 86 3.21 -4.85 -12.73
C GLN A 86 4.68 -4.42 -12.80
N ALA A 87 5.31 -4.09 -11.67
CA ALA A 87 6.72 -3.73 -11.61
C ALA A 87 7.61 -4.85 -12.19
N VAL A 88 7.31 -6.10 -11.85
CA VAL A 88 7.99 -7.28 -12.41
C VAL A 88 7.77 -7.39 -13.93
N SER A 89 6.54 -7.21 -14.42
CA SER A 89 6.26 -7.27 -15.86
C SER A 89 6.94 -6.13 -16.64
N ARG A 90 7.28 -5.03 -15.96
CA ARG A 90 8.10 -3.91 -16.46
C ARG A 90 9.61 -4.11 -16.27
N GLY A 91 10.05 -5.27 -15.78
CA GLY A 91 11.46 -5.62 -15.66
C GLY A 91 12.13 -5.20 -14.34
N ILE A 92 11.39 -4.71 -13.36
CA ILE A 92 11.92 -4.43 -12.01
C ILE A 92 12.07 -5.77 -11.29
N ALA A 93 13.31 -6.17 -11.00
CA ALA A 93 13.61 -7.45 -10.40
C ALA A 93 13.09 -7.55 -8.96
N MET A 94 12.14 -8.46 -8.72
CA MET A 94 11.71 -8.81 -7.37
C MET A 94 12.82 -9.63 -6.69
N PRO A 95 13.29 -9.24 -5.50
CA PRO A 95 14.31 -10.01 -4.79
C PRO A 95 13.77 -11.39 -4.40
N GLU A 96 14.58 -12.42 -4.62
CA GLU A 96 14.23 -13.78 -4.23
C GLU A 96 14.39 -13.97 -2.71
N LYS A 97 13.40 -14.63 -2.09
CA LYS A 97 13.47 -15.02 -0.68
C LYS A 97 14.32 -16.28 -0.52
N SER A 98 15.45 -16.16 0.17
CA SER A 98 16.23 -17.32 0.63
C SER A 98 15.47 -18.12 1.69
N GLN A 99 15.91 -19.36 1.96
CA GLN A 99 15.26 -20.20 2.98
C GLN A 99 15.40 -19.57 4.37
N GLU A 100 16.54 -18.94 4.68
CA GLU A 100 16.78 -18.29 5.96
C GLU A 100 15.81 -17.14 6.24
N VAL A 101 15.44 -16.39 5.20
CA VAL A 101 14.42 -15.32 5.27
C VAL A 101 13.04 -15.92 5.52
N LYS A 102 12.67 -16.98 4.79
CA LYS A 102 11.38 -17.68 4.99
C LYS A 102 11.23 -18.21 6.41
N ASP A 103 12.29 -18.83 6.93
CA ASP A 103 12.31 -19.35 8.30
C ASP A 103 12.20 -18.21 9.33
N TRP A 104 12.89 -17.09 9.09
CA TRP A 104 12.84 -15.90 9.97
C TRP A 104 11.47 -15.23 10.00
N GLU A 105 10.79 -15.16 8.85
CA GLU A 105 9.41 -14.68 8.75
C GLU A 105 8.43 -15.65 9.43
N ALA A 106 8.57 -16.96 9.22
CA ALA A 106 7.71 -17.98 9.83
C ALA A 106 7.77 -17.97 11.37
N GLU A 107 8.95 -17.76 11.95
CA GLU A 107 9.14 -17.57 13.40
C GLU A 107 8.40 -16.34 13.96
N ARG A 108 8.02 -15.39 13.10
CA ARG A 108 7.41 -14.09 13.46
C ARG A 108 5.97 -13.93 12.99
N GLN A 109 5.42 -14.89 12.25
CA GLN A 109 4.06 -14.83 11.70
C GLN A 109 2.94 -14.97 12.75
N SER A 110 3.27 -15.16 14.04
CA SER A 110 2.29 -15.43 15.10
C SER A 110 1.39 -14.24 15.49
N GLU A 111 1.49 -13.08 14.84
CA GLU A 111 0.75 -11.86 15.21
C GLU A 111 0.14 -11.11 14.01
N ALA A 112 -0.23 -11.81 12.93
CA ALA A 112 -0.98 -11.15 11.86
C ALA A 112 -2.39 -10.75 12.36
N SER A 113 -2.62 -9.47 12.57
CA SER A 113 -3.96 -8.94 12.87
C SER A 113 -4.89 -9.17 11.70
N VAL A 114 -6.14 -9.55 12.00
CA VAL A 114 -7.20 -9.60 10.99
C VAL A 114 -7.39 -8.18 10.44
N PRO A 115 -7.40 -7.97 9.12
CA PRO A 115 -7.64 -6.65 8.56
C PRO A 115 -9.00 -6.11 9.04
N PRO A 116 -9.13 -4.80 9.28
CA PRO A 116 -10.40 -4.21 9.66
C PRO A 116 -11.49 -4.51 8.62
N GLU A 117 -12.76 -4.46 9.04
CA GLU A 117 -13.90 -4.81 8.19
C GLU A 117 -13.89 -4.00 6.88
N GLY A 118 -14.15 -4.70 5.75
CA GLY A 118 -14.20 -4.09 4.42
C GLY A 118 -12.85 -3.98 3.72
N TRP A 119 -11.73 -3.90 4.46
CA TRP A 119 -10.38 -3.85 3.89
C TRP A 119 -9.90 -5.19 3.33
N ASP A 120 -10.51 -6.31 3.75
CA ASP A 120 -10.28 -7.63 3.15
C ASP A 120 -10.79 -7.72 1.69
N LYS A 121 -11.82 -6.93 1.36
CA LYS A 121 -12.48 -6.94 0.05
C LYS A 121 -12.21 -5.69 -0.79
N SER A 122 -11.59 -4.68 -0.21
CA SER A 122 -11.35 -3.40 -0.85
C SER A 122 -9.86 -3.15 -1.03
N SER A 123 -9.54 -2.38 -2.05
CA SER A 123 -8.23 -1.76 -2.22
C SER A 123 -8.39 -0.27 -2.48
N LEU A 124 -7.38 0.50 -2.09
CA LEU A 124 -7.36 1.94 -2.24
C LEU A 124 -6.03 2.39 -2.85
N ILE A 125 -6.11 3.27 -3.84
CA ILE A 125 -5.00 4.10 -4.30
C ILE A 125 -5.32 5.53 -3.87
N THR A 126 -4.48 6.11 -3.00
CA THR A 126 -4.60 7.51 -2.60
C THR A 126 -3.57 8.33 -3.37
N LEU A 127 -4.05 9.30 -4.14
CA LEU A 127 -3.24 10.27 -4.85
C LEU A 127 -3.16 11.55 -4.02
N PHE A 128 -1.94 11.92 -3.63
CA PHE A 128 -1.63 13.19 -2.99
C PHE A 128 -1.18 14.14 -4.10
N LEU A 129 -2.04 15.09 -4.49
CA LEU A 129 -1.75 15.97 -5.62
C LEU A 129 -0.60 16.95 -5.30
N PRO A 130 0.12 17.47 -6.31
CA PRO A 130 1.18 18.46 -6.09
C PRO A 130 0.72 19.63 -5.20
N GLY A 131 1.59 19.99 -4.25
CA GLY A 131 1.28 21.00 -3.24
C GLY A 131 0.35 20.54 -2.12
N SER A 132 0.06 19.24 -1.97
CA SER A 132 -0.63 18.70 -0.78
C SER A 132 0.29 18.51 0.42
N GLN A 133 1.61 18.45 0.24
CA GLN A 133 2.58 18.17 1.32
C GLN A 133 2.27 16.88 2.12
N GLY A 134 1.49 15.95 1.54
CA GLY A 134 1.01 14.76 2.25
C GLY A 134 -0.15 15.00 3.21
N THR A 135 -0.78 16.19 3.18
CA THR A 135 -1.96 16.54 3.96
C THR A 135 -3.26 16.25 3.20
N ASP A 136 -4.39 16.22 3.93
CA ASP A 136 -5.73 15.86 3.43
C ASP A 136 -6.38 16.94 2.54
N ASP A 137 -5.66 18.02 2.33
CA ASP A 137 -6.15 19.22 1.66
C ASP A 137 -6.14 19.13 0.13
N LYS A 138 -5.45 18.14 -0.48
CA LYS A 138 -5.50 17.85 -1.93
C LYS A 138 -5.31 16.37 -2.25
N GLN A 139 -6.38 15.60 -2.07
CA GLN A 139 -6.34 14.15 -2.26
C GLN A 139 -7.42 13.66 -3.21
N VAL A 140 -7.09 12.63 -3.98
CA VAL A 140 -8.03 11.85 -4.79
C VAL A 140 -7.86 10.39 -4.43
N GLU A 141 -8.97 9.71 -4.19
CA GLU A 141 -9.00 8.32 -3.81
C GLU A 141 -9.60 7.48 -4.92
N ILE A 142 -8.98 6.35 -5.21
CA ILE A 142 -9.50 5.36 -6.15
C ILE A 142 -9.68 4.04 -5.41
N TRP A 143 -10.94 3.69 -5.19
CA TRP A 143 -11.38 2.48 -4.52
C TRP A 143 -11.66 1.39 -5.54
N LEU A 144 -11.25 0.16 -5.23
CA LEU A 144 -11.39 -1.00 -6.10
C LEU A 144 -11.90 -2.20 -5.30
N ASP A 145 -12.89 -2.91 -5.84
CA ASP A 145 -13.36 -4.18 -5.29
C ASP A 145 -12.38 -5.28 -5.70
N ASN A 146 -11.75 -5.93 -4.72
CA ASN A 146 -10.77 -6.99 -4.94
C ASN A 146 -11.36 -8.15 -5.78
N ARG A 147 -12.67 -8.40 -5.66
CA ARG A 147 -13.38 -9.45 -6.42
C ARG A 147 -13.52 -9.09 -7.90
N ALA A 148 -13.45 -7.82 -8.24
CA ALA A 148 -13.62 -7.32 -9.59
C ALA A 148 -12.31 -7.22 -10.37
N PHE A 149 -11.13 -7.37 -9.74
CA PHE A 149 -9.83 -7.17 -10.39
C PHE A 149 -9.67 -7.93 -11.70
N ASP A 150 -9.98 -9.24 -11.69
CA ASP A 150 -9.84 -10.10 -12.86
C ASP A 150 -10.86 -9.78 -13.97
N LYS A 151 -12.05 -9.26 -13.61
CA LYS A 151 -13.06 -8.82 -14.58
C LYS A 151 -12.66 -7.45 -15.16
N LEU A 152 -12.41 -6.46 -14.30
CA LEU A 152 -11.93 -5.13 -14.68
C LEU A 152 -10.69 -5.23 -15.58
N GLY A 153 -9.67 -6.00 -15.19
CA GLY A 153 -8.44 -6.15 -15.99
C GLY A 153 -8.63 -6.73 -17.41
N LYS A 154 -9.80 -7.31 -17.71
CA LYS A 154 -10.16 -7.82 -19.04
C LYS A 154 -11.03 -6.84 -19.85
N MET A 155 -11.64 -5.85 -19.22
CA MET A 155 -12.45 -4.84 -19.88
C MET A 155 -11.56 -3.82 -20.61
N SER A 156 -12.12 -3.15 -21.60
CA SER A 156 -11.45 -2.00 -22.21
C SER A 156 -11.59 -0.77 -21.30
N ALA A 157 -10.58 0.11 -21.28
CA ALA A 157 -10.68 1.35 -20.52
C ALA A 157 -11.82 2.24 -21.06
N ASP A 158 -12.08 2.23 -22.36
CA ASP A 158 -13.17 2.99 -22.97
C ASP A 158 -14.55 2.53 -22.49
N GLU A 159 -14.75 1.22 -22.31
CA GLU A 159 -15.98 0.67 -21.73
C GLU A 159 -16.18 1.12 -20.28
N VAL A 160 -15.11 1.08 -19.46
CA VAL A 160 -15.17 1.55 -18.08
C VAL A 160 -15.46 3.05 -18.02
N LYS A 161 -14.79 3.86 -18.86
CA LYS A 161 -15.02 5.32 -18.94
C LYS A 161 -16.45 5.65 -19.34
N ALA A 162 -17.00 4.95 -20.34
CA ALA A 162 -18.36 5.17 -20.82
C ALA A 162 -19.42 4.76 -19.77
N GLY A 163 -19.09 3.81 -18.89
CA GLY A 163 -19.96 3.35 -17.81
C GLY A 163 -19.78 4.08 -16.47
N LEU A 164 -18.98 5.15 -16.41
CA LEU A 164 -18.84 5.93 -15.18
C LEU A 164 -20.14 6.68 -14.86
N VAL A 165 -20.62 6.52 -13.63
CA VAL A 165 -21.83 7.15 -13.09
C VAL A 165 -21.43 8.23 -12.08
N ASP A 166 -22.02 9.43 -12.19
CA ASP A 166 -21.96 10.44 -11.12
C ASP A 166 -22.86 10.01 -9.96
N MET A 167 -22.23 9.61 -8.85
CA MET A 167 -22.92 9.03 -7.70
C MET A 167 -23.47 10.09 -6.73
N LEU A 168 -23.16 11.37 -6.92
CA LEU A 168 -23.65 12.46 -6.06
C LEU A 168 -24.73 13.30 -6.75
N ASN A 169 -24.60 13.54 -8.05
CA ASN A 169 -25.51 14.41 -8.81
C ASN A 169 -26.23 13.70 -9.96
N GLY A 170 -25.94 12.42 -10.18
CA GLY A 170 -26.58 11.62 -11.23
C GLY A 170 -28.01 11.16 -10.87
N PRO A 171 -28.76 10.64 -11.85
CA PRO A 171 -30.13 10.17 -11.65
C PRO A 171 -30.25 9.04 -10.61
N ASP A 172 -29.20 8.23 -10.46
CA ASP A 172 -29.14 7.10 -9.53
C ASP A 172 -28.34 7.41 -8.25
N ALA A 173 -28.12 8.69 -7.93
CA ALA A 173 -27.26 9.08 -6.81
C ALA A 173 -27.66 8.42 -5.47
N ALA A 174 -28.97 8.39 -5.15
CA ALA A 174 -29.46 7.78 -3.91
C ALA A 174 -29.20 6.27 -3.84
N ALA A 175 -29.43 5.54 -4.94
CA ALA A 175 -29.20 4.10 -5.02
C ALA A 175 -27.69 3.78 -4.97
N SER A 176 -26.89 4.53 -5.71
CA SER A 176 -25.43 4.41 -5.77
C SER A 176 -24.79 4.66 -4.40
N GLN A 177 -25.29 5.66 -3.68
CA GLN A 177 -24.82 5.99 -2.34
C GLN A 177 -25.14 4.87 -1.34
N ALA A 178 -26.38 4.39 -1.34
CA ALA A 178 -26.79 3.25 -0.51
C ALA A 178 -25.94 2.00 -0.81
N ALA A 179 -25.67 1.72 -2.09
CA ALA A 179 -24.84 0.58 -2.48
C ALA A 179 -23.38 0.67 -1.99
N VAL A 180 -22.82 1.88 -1.88
CA VAL A 180 -21.51 2.09 -1.23
C VAL A 180 -21.62 1.90 0.26
N ASP A 181 -22.59 2.53 0.91
CA ASP A 181 -22.75 2.54 2.36
C ASP A 181 -23.00 1.12 2.90
N ASP A 182 -23.78 0.30 2.19
CA ASP A 182 -24.07 -1.09 2.56
C ASP A 182 -22.98 -2.07 2.07
N GLY A 183 -22.04 -1.59 1.25
CA GLY A 183 -20.95 -2.36 0.67
C GLY A 183 -19.66 -2.38 1.49
N ALA A 184 -18.66 -3.11 0.99
CA ALA A 184 -17.33 -3.20 1.55
C ALA A 184 -16.58 -1.85 1.54
N PHE A 185 -16.83 -0.97 0.56
CA PHE A 185 -16.27 0.38 0.56
C PHE A 185 -16.80 1.19 1.75
N GLY A 186 -18.12 1.22 1.96
CA GLY A 186 -18.72 1.90 3.11
C GLY A 186 -18.26 1.30 4.44
N ALA A 187 -18.13 -0.03 4.53
CA ALA A 187 -17.57 -0.68 5.72
C ALA A 187 -16.12 -0.24 5.99
N ALA A 188 -15.25 -0.25 4.97
CA ALA A 188 -13.87 0.21 5.09
C ALA A 188 -13.78 1.69 5.47
N MET A 189 -14.57 2.56 4.83
CA MET A 189 -14.64 3.99 5.15
C MET A 189 -15.14 4.24 6.57
N ARG A 190 -16.10 3.45 7.09
CA ARG A 190 -16.57 3.57 8.47
C ARG A 190 -15.51 3.16 9.46
N ALA A 191 -14.86 2.01 9.24
CA ALA A 191 -13.76 1.53 10.07
C ALA A 191 -12.63 2.58 10.16
N ASP A 192 -12.35 3.27 9.05
CA ASP A 192 -11.27 4.25 9.00
C ASP A 192 -11.71 5.68 9.40
N SER A 193 -13.02 5.97 9.40
CA SER A 193 -13.56 7.32 9.71
C SER A 193 -13.32 7.80 11.13
N GLU A 194 -13.01 6.88 12.06
CA GLU A 194 -12.57 7.23 13.42
C GLU A 194 -11.25 8.00 13.40
N HIS A 195 -10.44 7.81 12.36
CA HIS A 195 -9.16 8.50 12.17
C HIS A 195 -9.18 9.46 10.97
N HIS A 196 -10.00 9.17 9.95
CA HIS A 196 -10.04 9.84 8.65
C HIS A 196 -11.47 10.19 8.21
N SER A 197 -12.09 11.16 8.89
CA SER A 197 -13.51 11.52 8.64
C SER A 197 -13.77 12.08 7.22
N GLU A 198 -12.72 12.44 6.49
CA GLU A 198 -12.72 12.90 5.12
C GLU A 198 -13.26 11.85 4.13
N PHE A 199 -13.03 10.56 4.38
CA PHE A 199 -13.43 9.48 3.47
C PHE A 199 -14.95 9.38 3.27
N GLN A 200 -15.73 9.85 4.25
CA GLN A 200 -17.19 9.89 4.18
C GLN A 200 -17.76 11.18 3.59
N LYS A 201 -16.94 12.22 3.41
CA LYS A 201 -17.39 13.60 3.09
C LYS A 201 -17.06 14.03 1.67
N SER A 202 -17.13 13.09 0.72
CA SER A 202 -16.77 13.36 -0.66
C SER A 202 -17.60 14.48 -1.29
N LYS A 203 -16.96 15.31 -2.12
CA LYS A 203 -17.59 16.37 -2.92
C LYS A 203 -17.70 16.01 -4.41
N ALA A 204 -16.96 15.00 -4.86
CA ALA A 204 -17.12 14.38 -6.17
C ALA A 204 -16.92 12.87 -6.03
N ARG A 205 -17.82 12.08 -6.61
CA ARG A 205 -17.74 10.62 -6.58
C ARG A 205 -18.26 10.06 -7.90
N LEU A 206 -17.38 9.41 -8.63
CA LEU A 206 -17.70 8.67 -9.86
C LEU A 206 -17.52 7.18 -9.60
N GLY A 207 -18.47 6.36 -10.05
CA GLY A 207 -18.44 4.92 -9.87
C GLY A 207 -18.61 4.18 -11.17
N PHE A 208 -17.88 3.09 -11.34
CA PHE A 208 -18.14 2.08 -12.35
C PHE A 208 -18.70 0.84 -11.65
N PHE A 209 -19.90 0.44 -12.06
CA PHE A 209 -20.65 -0.67 -11.46
C PHE A 209 -20.55 -1.92 -12.32
N ASP A 210 -20.87 -3.07 -11.73
CA ASP A 210 -21.11 -4.28 -12.51
C ASP A 210 -22.25 -4.01 -13.52
N PRO A 211 -22.00 -4.08 -14.84
CA PRO A 211 -23.04 -3.84 -15.84
C PRO A 211 -24.23 -4.80 -15.70
N GLU A 212 -24.03 -5.98 -15.10
CA GLU A 212 -25.07 -6.99 -14.91
C GLU A 212 -25.94 -6.72 -13.67
N GLN A 213 -25.42 -5.99 -12.67
CA GLN A 213 -26.13 -5.73 -11.40
C GLN A 213 -26.58 -4.29 -11.23
N GLY A 214 -26.05 -3.36 -12.06
CA GLY A 214 -26.42 -1.95 -12.05
C GLY A 214 -26.00 -1.20 -10.78
N THR A 215 -26.58 -0.01 -10.59
CA THR A 215 -26.21 0.97 -9.54
C THR A 215 -26.67 0.60 -8.13
N SER A 216 -27.42 -0.50 -7.97
CA SER A 216 -27.83 -1.06 -6.68
C SER A 216 -26.81 -2.01 -6.04
N ALA A 217 -25.77 -2.42 -6.78
CA ALA A 217 -24.68 -3.22 -6.26
C ALA A 217 -23.47 -2.34 -5.94
N GLN A 218 -22.55 -2.80 -5.08
CA GLN A 218 -21.33 -2.05 -4.82
C GLN A 218 -20.53 -1.81 -6.13
N PRO A 219 -20.00 -0.60 -6.35
CA PRO A 219 -19.18 -0.33 -7.53
C PRO A 219 -17.91 -1.18 -7.54
N TRP A 220 -17.49 -1.60 -8.73
CA TRP A 220 -16.22 -2.29 -8.94
C TRP A 220 -15.02 -1.33 -8.84
N LEU A 221 -15.22 -0.10 -9.30
CA LEU A 221 -14.24 1.00 -9.24
C LEU A 221 -14.96 2.27 -8.83
N MET A 222 -14.37 3.06 -7.93
CA MET A 222 -14.90 4.35 -7.54
C MET A 222 -13.78 5.37 -7.37
N ILE A 223 -13.92 6.54 -8.01
CA ILE A 223 -12.99 7.67 -7.90
C ILE A 223 -13.68 8.76 -7.11
N GLN A 224 -13.05 9.23 -6.04
CA GLN A 224 -13.63 10.29 -5.22
C GLN A 224 -12.63 11.32 -4.74
N SER A 225 -13.15 12.49 -4.39
CA SER A 225 -12.37 13.51 -3.68
C SER A 225 -13.27 14.42 -2.86
N ARG A 226 -12.82 14.72 -1.64
CA ARG A 226 -13.41 15.76 -0.78
C ARG A 226 -12.86 17.15 -1.07
N SER A 227 -11.56 17.25 -1.35
CA SER A 227 -10.83 18.52 -1.47
C SER A 227 -10.77 19.03 -2.91
N GLU A 228 -10.71 18.14 -3.88
CA GLU A 228 -10.41 18.43 -5.29
C GLU A 228 -11.48 17.86 -6.25
N PRO A 229 -12.76 18.25 -6.10
CA PRO A 229 -13.84 17.70 -6.90
C PRO A 229 -13.70 18.01 -8.41
N GLY A 230 -13.15 19.18 -8.75
CA GLY A 230 -12.89 19.56 -10.15
C GLY A 230 -11.86 18.64 -10.81
N TYR A 231 -10.82 18.25 -10.07
CA TYR A 231 -9.81 17.33 -10.57
C TYR A 231 -10.42 15.97 -10.96
N VAL A 232 -11.31 15.43 -10.12
CA VAL A 232 -12.01 14.15 -10.41
C VAL A 232 -12.80 14.26 -11.69
N GLN A 233 -13.59 15.32 -11.88
CA GLN A 233 -14.42 15.50 -13.07
C GLN A 233 -13.58 15.67 -14.34
N GLU A 234 -12.47 16.39 -14.26
CA GLU A 234 -11.62 16.68 -15.41
C GLU A 234 -10.70 15.50 -15.79
N ASN A 235 -10.31 14.67 -14.82
CA ASN A 235 -9.27 13.65 -15.02
C ASN A 235 -9.75 12.20 -14.88
N ALA A 236 -11.04 11.96 -14.60
CA ALA A 236 -11.60 10.61 -14.44
C ALA A 236 -11.18 9.64 -15.55
N GLY A 237 -11.22 10.09 -16.81
CA GLY A 237 -10.81 9.27 -17.95
C GLY A 237 -9.36 8.80 -17.87
N LYS A 238 -8.43 9.71 -17.56
CA LYS A 238 -7.00 9.39 -17.41
C LYS A 238 -6.76 8.48 -16.21
N LEU A 239 -7.44 8.73 -15.10
CA LEU A 239 -7.34 7.90 -13.90
C LEU A 239 -7.80 6.47 -14.18
N VAL A 240 -8.90 6.29 -14.91
CA VAL A 240 -9.35 4.98 -15.39
C VAL A 240 -8.31 4.34 -16.30
N ASP A 241 -7.80 5.06 -17.30
CA ASP A 241 -6.78 4.53 -18.21
C ASP A 241 -5.56 3.99 -17.45
N THR A 242 -5.05 4.74 -16.46
CA THR A 242 -3.94 4.32 -15.61
C THR A 242 -4.28 3.09 -14.77
N VAL A 243 -5.42 3.08 -14.08
CA VAL A 243 -5.83 1.95 -13.22
C VAL A 243 -6.02 0.67 -14.04
N MET A 244 -6.66 0.77 -15.20
CA MET A 244 -6.89 -0.36 -16.08
C MET A 244 -5.57 -0.91 -16.63
N SER A 245 -4.60 -0.04 -16.92
CA SER A 245 -3.24 -0.45 -17.28
C SER A 245 -2.56 -1.23 -16.14
N ILE A 246 -2.61 -0.72 -14.91
CA ILE A 246 -2.07 -1.40 -13.71
C ILE A 246 -2.67 -2.79 -13.55
N LEU A 247 -3.99 -2.92 -13.62
CA LEU A 247 -4.67 -4.20 -13.47
C LEU A 247 -4.28 -5.19 -14.58
N LYS A 248 -4.20 -4.74 -15.83
CA LYS A 248 -3.87 -5.56 -16.99
C LYS A 248 -2.42 -6.06 -16.96
N GLU A 249 -1.48 -5.16 -16.69
CA GLU A 249 -0.06 -5.50 -16.62
C GLU A 249 0.28 -6.29 -15.36
N GLY A 250 -0.40 -6.01 -14.24
CA GLY A 250 -0.28 -6.80 -13.00
C GLY A 250 -0.88 -8.20 -13.11
N ALA A 251 -1.86 -8.41 -14.00
CA ALA A 251 -2.32 -9.75 -14.38
C ALA A 251 -1.30 -10.48 -15.26
N ALA A 252 -0.67 -9.80 -16.22
CA ALA A 252 0.41 -10.38 -17.03
C ALA A 252 1.63 -10.80 -16.19
N GLY A 253 1.99 -10.00 -15.18
CA GLY A 253 3.04 -10.33 -14.22
C GLY A 253 2.78 -11.61 -13.41
N ARG A 254 1.53 -12.08 -13.30
CA ARG A 254 1.18 -13.36 -12.66
C ARG A 254 1.66 -14.57 -13.48
N THR A 255 1.86 -14.41 -14.79
CA THR A 255 2.29 -15.49 -15.69
C THR A 255 3.80 -15.57 -15.93
N ALA A 256 4.56 -14.58 -15.42
CA ALA A 256 5.98 -14.41 -15.71
C ALA A 256 6.92 -14.81 -14.56
N GLY A 257 6.37 -15.16 -13.38
CA GLY A 257 7.10 -15.68 -12.22
C GLY A 257 6.59 -17.05 -11.81
#